data_AF-A0A9E1SEC9-F1
#
_entry.id   AF-A0A9E1SEC9-F1
#
_cell.length_a   1.000
_cell.length_b   1.000
_cell.length_c   1.000
_cell.angle_alpha   90.00
_cell.angle_beta   90.00
_cell.angle_gamma   90.00
#
_symmetry.space_group_name_H-M   'P 1'
#
loop_
_entity.id
_entity.type
_entity.pdbx_description
1 polymer ?
#
loop_
_entity_poly.entity_id
_entity_poly.type
_entity_poly.pdbx_seq_one_letter_code
_entity_poly.pdbx_strand_id
1 'polypeptide(L)'
;MAKTGNLYIIPNTLGGESLEDIIPREVTLKASGIRHFIVENLKSSRRLLRKMDRQFPIDESMFIEMNKRSTEQDTMKGLHWLIEGNDVGVISDAGCACVADPGADIVSLAHSQKITVIPLVGPSSILLSLMGSGFSGQNFSFHGYLPKDRKDRIKTLKTYEFESRKKGYTQIFMDTPYRNMNVLEDLLNELADHTQIC
;
A
#
# COMPACT_ATOMS: atom_id res chain seq x y z
N MET A 1 21.34 -20.00 16.53
CA MET A 1 20.14 -19.16 16.71
C MET A 1 18.96 -19.93 16.12
N ALA A 2 17.81 -19.94 16.78
CA ALA A 2 16.59 -20.51 16.18
C ALA A 2 16.28 -19.75 14.88
N LYS A 3 15.78 -20.47 13.87
CA LYS A 3 15.45 -19.88 12.58
C LYS A 3 14.19 -19.04 12.74
N THR A 4 14.28 -17.74 12.50
CA THR A 4 13.12 -16.84 12.44
C THR A 4 12.30 -17.11 11.18
N GLY A 5 11.03 -16.72 11.23
CA GLY A 5 10.16 -16.71 10.05
C GLY A 5 10.48 -15.54 9.12
N ASN A 6 9.79 -15.47 7.99
CA ASN A 6 9.91 -14.37 7.03
C ASN A 6 8.62 -13.53 7.01
N LEU A 7 8.78 -12.24 6.79
CA LEU A 7 7.67 -11.31 6.62
C LEU A 7 7.38 -11.12 5.13
N TYR A 8 6.23 -11.59 4.66
CA TYR A 8 5.81 -11.47 3.26
C TYR A 8 4.87 -10.29 3.09
N ILE A 9 5.16 -9.39 2.15
CA ILE A 9 4.26 -8.29 1.80
C ILE A 9 3.39 -8.77 0.65
N ILE A 10 2.16 -9.14 0.96
CA ILE A 10 1.23 -9.78 0.02
C ILE A 10 0.37 -8.67 -0.60
N PRO A 11 0.48 -8.43 -1.92
CA PRO A 11 -0.35 -7.44 -2.58
C PRO A 11 -1.79 -7.92 -2.70
N ASN A 12 -2.68 -6.94 -2.81
CA ASN A 12 -4.08 -7.10 -3.11
C ASN A 12 -4.36 -6.52 -4.50
N THR A 13 -5.54 -6.80 -5.03
CA THR A 13 -6.03 -6.17 -6.27
C THR A 13 -6.26 -4.66 -6.08
N LEU A 14 -6.33 -3.90 -7.17
CA LEU A 14 -6.80 -2.51 -7.17
C LEU A 14 -8.32 -2.39 -7.41
N GLY A 15 -9.05 -3.50 -7.28
CA GLY A 15 -10.44 -3.66 -7.72
C GLY A 15 -10.58 -4.84 -8.68
N GLY A 16 -11.81 -5.05 -9.19
CA GLY A 16 -12.12 -6.14 -10.12
C GLY A 16 -12.37 -7.50 -9.45
N GLU A 17 -12.97 -8.43 -10.19
CA GLU A 17 -13.32 -9.75 -9.67
C GLU A 17 -12.26 -10.82 -9.92
N SER A 18 -11.58 -10.77 -11.08
CA SER A 18 -10.57 -11.74 -11.52
C SER A 18 -9.21 -11.48 -10.87
N LEU A 19 -8.68 -12.49 -10.17
CA LEU A 19 -7.31 -12.46 -9.66
C LEU A 19 -6.27 -12.84 -10.72
N GLU A 20 -6.67 -13.67 -11.69
CA GLU A 20 -5.75 -14.30 -12.64
C GLU A 20 -5.04 -13.27 -13.54
N ASP A 21 -5.70 -12.14 -13.79
CA ASP A 21 -5.16 -11.04 -14.60
C ASP A 21 -4.30 -10.05 -13.78
N ILE A 22 -4.33 -10.15 -12.45
CA ILE A 22 -3.86 -9.08 -11.55
C ILE A 22 -2.73 -9.56 -10.64
N ILE A 23 -2.80 -10.79 -10.12
CA ILE A 23 -1.85 -11.32 -9.14
C ILE A 23 -1.14 -12.54 -9.74
N PRO A 24 0.21 -12.54 -9.80
CA PRO A 24 0.95 -13.68 -10.33
C PRO A 24 0.71 -14.96 -9.51
N ARG A 25 0.63 -16.11 -10.19
CA ARG A 25 0.40 -17.42 -9.56
C ARG A 25 1.36 -17.73 -8.41
N GLU A 26 2.62 -17.34 -8.52
CA GLU A 26 3.61 -17.57 -7.47
C GLU A 26 3.28 -16.84 -6.17
N VAL A 27 2.70 -15.64 -6.26
CA VAL A 27 2.24 -14.85 -5.11
C VAL A 27 1.09 -15.56 -4.42
N THR A 28 0.13 -16.05 -5.19
CA THR A 28 -0.99 -16.86 -4.70
C THR A 28 -0.48 -18.10 -3.97
N LEU A 29 0.40 -18.89 -4.58
CA LEU A 29 0.96 -20.10 -3.97
C LEU A 29 1.71 -19.78 -2.67
N LYS A 30 2.45 -18.68 -2.64
CA LYS A 30 3.18 -18.25 -1.44
C LYS A 30 2.22 -17.86 -0.32
N ALA A 31 1.23 -17.01 -0.62
CA ALA A 31 0.23 -16.57 0.33
C ALA A 31 -0.57 -17.75 0.92
N SER A 32 -0.93 -18.73 0.09
CA SER A 32 -1.67 -19.92 0.53
C SER A 32 -0.90 -20.83 1.51
N GLY A 33 0.43 -20.72 1.55
CA GLY A 33 1.28 -21.45 2.50
C GLY A 33 1.38 -20.81 3.89
N ILE A 34 0.93 -19.57 4.06
CA ILE A 34 1.09 -18.80 5.31
C ILE A 34 -0.15 -18.99 6.20
N ARG A 35 0.03 -18.96 7.53
CA ARG A 35 -1.05 -19.10 8.52
C ARG A 35 -1.17 -17.93 9.50
N HIS A 36 -0.20 -17.03 9.51
CA HIS A 36 -0.21 -15.86 10.39
C HIS A 36 -0.29 -14.60 9.53
N PHE A 37 -1.28 -13.75 9.78
CA PHE A 37 -1.52 -12.58 8.95
C PHE A 37 -1.73 -11.33 9.77
N ILE A 38 -1.11 -10.24 9.30
CA ILE A 38 -1.41 -8.87 9.70
C ILE A 38 -2.21 -8.26 8.56
N VAL A 39 -3.40 -7.75 8.86
CA VAL A 39 -4.38 -7.35 7.84
C VAL A 39 -4.97 -5.98 8.17
N GLU A 40 -5.24 -5.15 7.18
CA GLU A 40 -5.93 -3.87 7.44
C GLU A 40 -7.40 -4.06 7.77
N ASN A 41 -8.05 -4.98 7.05
CA ASN A 41 -9.43 -5.37 7.28
C ASN A 41 -9.56 -6.90 7.18
N LEU A 42 -10.06 -7.51 8.24
CA LEU A 42 -10.17 -8.97 8.32
C LEU A 42 -11.11 -9.55 7.27
N LYS A 43 -12.24 -8.88 7.00
CA LYS A 43 -13.25 -9.38 6.07
C LYS A 43 -12.76 -9.36 4.62
N SER A 44 -12.12 -8.27 4.19
CA SER A 44 -11.56 -8.16 2.83
C SER A 44 -10.41 -9.15 2.63
N SER A 45 -9.53 -9.29 3.63
CA SER A 45 -8.36 -10.17 3.56
C SER A 45 -8.73 -11.65 3.52
N ARG A 46 -9.70 -12.10 4.33
CA ARG A 46 -10.23 -13.47 4.26
C ARG A 46 -10.82 -13.79 2.89
N ARG A 47 -11.52 -12.83 2.29
CA ARG A 47 -12.06 -12.96 0.93
C ARG A 47 -10.94 -13.05 -0.10
N LEU A 48 -9.89 -12.24 0.02
CA LEU A 48 -8.72 -12.31 -0.88
C LEU A 48 -8.05 -13.69 -0.80
N LEU A 49 -7.77 -14.19 0.41
CA LEU A 49 -7.15 -15.50 0.62
C LEU A 49 -7.99 -16.64 0.05
N ARG A 50 -9.32 -16.58 0.20
CA ARG A 50 -10.25 -17.54 -0.42
C ARG A 50 -10.35 -17.42 -1.93
N LYS A 51 -10.13 -16.22 -2.49
CA LYS A 51 -10.04 -16.04 -3.94
C LYS A 51 -8.71 -16.62 -4.46
N MET A 52 -7.61 -16.44 -3.73
CA MET A 52 -6.30 -16.99 -4.07
C MET A 52 -6.31 -18.53 -3.99
N ASP A 53 -6.92 -19.09 -2.95
CA ASP A 53 -7.12 -20.52 -2.78
C ASP A 53 -8.51 -20.78 -2.19
N ARG A 54 -9.38 -21.41 -2.98
CA ARG A 54 -10.73 -21.76 -2.54
C ARG A 54 -10.74 -22.62 -1.28
N GLN A 55 -9.72 -23.44 -1.05
CA GLN A 55 -9.59 -24.32 0.10
C GLN A 55 -8.81 -23.71 1.26
N PHE A 56 -8.38 -22.44 1.15
CA PHE A 56 -7.56 -21.79 2.17
C PHE A 56 -8.13 -21.94 3.59
N PRO A 57 -7.39 -22.49 4.57
CA PRO A 57 -7.94 -22.81 5.88
C PRO A 57 -7.99 -21.58 6.79
N ILE A 58 -9.04 -20.77 6.60
CA ILE A 58 -9.25 -19.52 7.35
C ILE A 58 -9.33 -19.77 8.86
N ASP A 59 -9.97 -20.85 9.29
CA ASP A 59 -10.20 -21.15 10.71
C ASP A 59 -8.94 -21.67 11.43
N GLU A 60 -7.95 -22.17 10.67
CA GLU A 60 -6.64 -22.56 11.18
C GLU A 60 -5.62 -21.41 11.11
N SER A 61 -6.03 -20.26 10.57
CA SER A 61 -5.16 -19.10 10.38
C SER A 61 -5.38 -18.05 11.47
N MET A 62 -4.29 -17.45 11.93
CA MET A 62 -4.27 -16.38 12.91
C MET A 62 -4.24 -15.02 12.22
N PHE A 63 -5.03 -14.07 12.70
CA PHE A 63 -5.12 -12.73 12.13
C PHE A 63 -4.98 -11.66 13.21
N ILE A 64 -4.20 -10.63 12.92
CA ILE A 64 -4.18 -9.37 13.66
C ILE A 64 -4.68 -8.28 12.71
N GLU A 65 -5.77 -7.61 13.06
CA GLU A 65 -6.26 -6.46 12.31
C GLU A 65 -5.48 -5.19 12.72
N MET A 66 -4.78 -4.56 11.79
CA MET A 66 -3.98 -3.36 12.00
C MET A 66 -4.47 -2.19 11.14
N ASN A 67 -4.86 -1.09 11.78
CA ASN A 67 -5.26 0.15 11.10
C ASN A 67 -4.46 1.34 11.66
N LYS A 68 -4.78 2.56 11.20
CA LYS A 68 -4.09 3.81 11.63
C LYS A 68 -4.17 4.10 13.14
N ARG A 69 -4.99 3.37 13.90
CA ARG A 69 -5.14 3.50 15.36
C ARG A 69 -4.54 2.31 16.11
N SER A 70 -3.91 1.37 15.43
CA SER A 70 -3.28 0.22 16.06
C SER A 70 -2.16 0.63 16.98
N THR A 71 -2.00 -0.14 18.05
CA THR A 71 -1.02 0.14 19.09
C THR A 71 0.30 -0.55 18.77
N GLU A 72 1.38 -0.09 19.40
CA GLU A 72 2.67 -0.77 19.35
C GLU A 72 2.55 -2.24 19.80
N GLN A 73 1.66 -2.54 20.74
CA GLN A 73 1.41 -3.91 21.20
C GLN A 73 0.90 -4.82 20.08
N ASP A 74 0.10 -4.31 19.14
CA ASP A 74 -0.41 -5.11 18.03
C ASP A 74 0.70 -5.45 17.04
N THR A 75 1.58 -4.48 16.76
CA THR A 75 2.81 -4.70 15.98
C THR A 75 3.71 -5.73 16.66
N MET A 76 3.86 -5.66 17.98
CA MET A 76 4.70 -6.59 18.75
C MET A 76 4.18 -8.02 18.73
N LYS A 77 2.85 -8.24 18.73
CA LYS A 77 2.27 -9.58 18.56
C LYS A 77 2.66 -10.19 17.21
N GLY A 78 2.57 -9.40 16.13
CA GLY A 78 3.00 -9.83 14.79
C GLY A 78 4.50 -10.14 14.73
N LEU A 79 5.32 -9.33 15.40
CA LEU A 79 6.76 -9.58 15.51
C LEU A 79 7.07 -10.87 16.28
N HIS A 80 6.29 -11.17 17.32
CA HIS A 80 6.50 -12.38 18.12
C HIS A 80 6.35 -13.65 17.27
N TRP A 81 5.34 -13.72 16.40
CA TRP A 81 5.17 -14.83 15.46
C TRP A 81 6.41 -15.05 14.59
N LEU A 82 7.01 -13.98 14.07
CA LEU A 82 8.24 -14.06 13.27
C LEU A 82 9.42 -14.57 14.10
N ILE A 83 9.56 -14.13 15.34
CA ILE A 83 10.63 -14.56 16.26
C ILE A 83 10.49 -16.05 16.60
N GLU A 84 9.26 -16.55 16.74
CA GLU A 84 8.95 -17.97 16.97
C GLU A 84 9.20 -18.87 15.76
N GLY A 85 9.55 -18.30 14.60
CA GLY A 85 9.85 -19.06 13.39
C GLY A 85 8.68 -19.15 12.40
N ASN A 86 7.56 -18.48 12.66
CA ASN A 86 6.41 -18.50 11.77
C ASN A 86 6.55 -17.47 10.66
N ASP A 87 6.30 -17.89 9.41
CA ASP A 87 6.11 -16.95 8.31
C ASP A 87 4.84 -16.13 8.53
N VAL A 88 4.94 -14.81 8.33
CA VAL A 88 3.83 -13.85 8.53
C VAL A 88 3.56 -13.09 7.23
N GLY A 89 2.28 -13.01 6.83
CA GLY A 89 1.83 -12.24 5.68
C GLY A 89 1.24 -10.89 6.09
N VAL A 90 1.58 -9.82 5.38
CA VAL A 90 0.95 -8.50 5.53
C VAL A 90 0.07 -8.24 4.30
N ILE A 91 -1.22 -7.93 4.52
CA ILE A 91 -2.20 -7.65 3.47
C ILE A 91 -2.83 -6.28 3.72
N SER A 92 -2.75 -5.37 2.75
CA SER A 92 -3.50 -4.11 2.77
C SER A 92 -4.82 -4.22 2.02
N ASP A 93 -5.69 -3.21 2.17
CA ASP A 93 -7.01 -3.22 1.54
C ASP A 93 -6.99 -3.21 0.02
N ALA A 94 -5.99 -2.60 -0.61
CA ALA A 94 -5.83 -2.57 -2.06
C ALA A 94 -4.37 -2.40 -2.48
N GLY A 95 -4.02 -2.98 -3.63
CA GLY A 95 -2.70 -2.80 -4.26
C GLY A 95 -1.54 -3.31 -3.41
N CYS A 96 -0.41 -2.59 -3.46
CA CYS A 96 0.78 -2.92 -2.70
C CYS A 96 0.71 -2.44 -1.25
N ALA A 97 0.81 -3.35 -0.29
CA ALA A 97 0.86 -3.03 1.13
C ALA A 97 2.14 -2.27 1.54
N CYS A 98 2.07 -1.60 2.68
CA CYS A 98 3.18 -0.86 3.34
C CYS A 98 3.70 0.39 2.60
N VAL A 99 3.07 0.84 1.50
CA VAL A 99 3.47 2.08 0.80
C VAL A 99 2.70 3.30 1.30
N ALA A 100 1.37 3.23 1.27
CA ALA A 100 0.46 4.28 1.77
C ALA A 100 -0.35 3.82 2.99
N ASP A 101 -0.25 2.53 3.31
CA ASP A 101 -1.12 1.81 4.23
C ASP A 101 -0.37 1.48 5.54
N PRO A 102 -1.11 1.16 6.62
CA PRO A 102 -0.54 0.60 7.84
C PRO A 102 0.32 -0.64 7.53
N GLY A 103 1.46 -0.78 8.19
CA GLY A 103 2.35 -1.94 8.01
C GLY A 103 3.83 -1.59 7.74
N ALA A 104 4.15 -0.32 7.48
CA ALA A 104 5.55 0.12 7.42
C ALA A 104 6.28 -0.11 8.75
N ASP A 105 5.57 0.04 9.88
CA ASP A 105 6.15 -0.17 11.22
C ASP A 105 6.61 -1.61 11.42
N ILE A 106 5.79 -2.62 11.08
CA ILE A 106 6.22 -4.03 11.24
C ILE A 106 7.39 -4.37 10.33
N VAL A 107 7.48 -3.78 9.13
CA VAL A 107 8.64 -3.94 8.24
C VAL A 107 9.90 -3.36 8.88
N SER A 108 9.81 -2.16 9.46
CA SER A 108 10.91 -1.52 10.17
C SER A 108 11.38 -2.35 11.37
N LEU A 109 10.43 -2.83 12.19
CA LEU A 109 10.75 -3.69 13.33
C LEU A 109 11.38 -5.01 12.87
N ALA A 110 10.85 -5.65 11.81
CA ALA A 110 11.42 -6.88 11.25
C ALA A 110 12.88 -6.67 10.83
N HIS A 111 13.18 -5.58 10.11
CA HIS A 111 14.57 -5.23 9.78
C HIS A 111 15.44 -5.02 11.02
N SER A 112 14.93 -4.35 12.06
CA SER A 112 15.69 -4.16 13.31
C SER A 112 16.10 -5.48 13.98
N GLN A 113 15.30 -6.53 13.78
CA GLN A 113 15.53 -7.89 14.29
C GLN A 113 16.24 -8.81 13.28
N LYS A 114 16.72 -8.26 12.15
CA LYS A 114 17.35 -9.03 11.05
C LYS A 114 16.44 -10.11 10.47
N ILE A 115 15.13 -9.90 10.53
CA ILE A 115 14.13 -10.77 9.91
C ILE A 115 14.03 -10.42 8.42
N THR A 116 13.98 -11.45 7.58
CA THR A 116 13.87 -11.27 6.13
C THR A 116 12.47 -10.74 5.78
N VAL A 117 12.44 -9.63 5.04
CA VAL A 117 11.22 -9.06 4.46
C VAL A 117 11.19 -9.34 2.97
N ILE A 118 10.10 -9.94 2.49
CA ILE A 118 9.95 -10.42 1.12
C ILE A 118 8.74 -9.74 0.48
N PRO A 119 8.94 -8.64 -0.26
CA PRO A 119 7.85 -8.03 -1.02
C PRO A 119 7.44 -8.91 -2.20
N LEU A 120 6.15 -9.17 -2.36
CA LEU A 120 5.62 -9.92 -3.48
C LEU A 120 5.09 -8.97 -4.58
N VAL A 121 5.21 -9.41 -5.83
CA VAL A 121 4.82 -8.62 -7.02
C VAL A 121 3.31 -8.44 -7.07
N GLY A 122 2.85 -7.20 -7.25
CA GLY A 122 1.43 -6.90 -7.42
C GLY A 122 1.17 -5.51 -7.99
N PRO A 123 -0.12 -5.15 -8.17
CA PRO A 123 -0.49 -3.91 -8.83
C PRO A 123 -0.28 -2.69 -7.91
N SER A 124 0.36 -1.65 -8.45
CA SER A 124 0.55 -0.36 -7.77
C SER A 124 -0.16 0.73 -8.54
N SER A 125 -1.20 1.33 -7.97
CA SER A 125 -1.93 2.43 -8.61
C SER A 125 -1.03 3.63 -8.89
N ILE A 126 -0.04 3.87 -8.03
CA ILE A 126 0.96 4.95 -8.15
C ILE A 126 1.84 4.73 -9.39
N LEU A 127 2.36 3.52 -9.57
CA LEU A 127 3.23 3.24 -10.72
C LEU A 127 2.43 3.13 -12.01
N LEU A 128 1.25 2.51 -11.97
CA LEU A 128 0.37 2.40 -13.13
C LEU A 128 -0.09 3.77 -13.63
N SER A 129 -0.46 4.69 -12.73
CA SER A 129 -0.82 6.06 -13.12
C SER A 129 0.37 6.82 -13.69
N LEU A 130 1.55 6.71 -13.07
CA LEU A 130 2.78 7.33 -13.56
C LEU A 130 3.14 6.83 -14.97
N MET A 131 3.11 5.51 -15.19
CA MET A 131 3.37 4.88 -16.49
C MET A 131 2.37 5.33 -17.56
N GLY A 132 1.09 5.49 -17.19
CA GLY A 132 0.02 5.92 -18.11
C GLY A 132 -0.03 7.42 -18.37
N SER A 133 0.60 8.24 -17.52
CA SER A 133 0.46 9.71 -17.56
C SER A 133 1.25 10.40 -18.67
N GLY A 134 2.28 9.74 -19.22
CA GLY A 134 3.25 10.39 -20.10
C GLY A 134 4.22 11.34 -19.40
N PHE A 135 4.16 11.46 -18.06
CA PHE A 135 5.12 12.24 -17.27
C PHE A 135 6.40 11.46 -16.97
N SER A 136 7.41 12.16 -16.47
CA SER A 136 8.70 11.55 -16.14
C SER A 136 8.56 10.53 -15.00
N GLY A 137 8.79 9.26 -15.33
CA GLY A 137 8.86 8.18 -14.33
C GLY A 137 10.21 8.09 -13.61
N GLN A 138 11.24 8.78 -14.11
CA GLN A 138 12.61 8.66 -13.58
C GLN A 138 12.77 9.38 -12.23
N ASN A 139 12.08 10.50 -12.04
CA ASN A 139 12.04 11.20 -10.77
C ASN A 139 10.60 11.61 -10.47
N PHE A 140 10.06 11.10 -9.36
CA PHE A 140 8.72 11.44 -8.90
C PHE A 140 8.65 11.50 -7.38
N SER A 141 7.60 12.11 -6.86
CA SER A 141 7.30 12.18 -5.43
C SER A 141 5.84 11.83 -5.21
N PHE A 142 5.58 10.87 -4.33
CA PHE A 142 4.23 10.52 -3.90
C PHE A 142 3.94 11.14 -2.53
N HIS A 143 2.87 11.91 -2.43
CA HIS A 143 2.54 12.71 -1.24
C HIS A 143 1.37 12.18 -0.42
N GLY A 144 0.72 11.10 -0.86
CA GLY A 144 -0.51 10.63 -0.22
C GLY A 144 -1.66 11.62 -0.38
N TYR A 145 -2.46 11.80 0.67
CA TYR A 145 -3.69 12.59 0.62
C TYR A 145 -3.45 14.09 0.76
N LEU A 146 -4.14 14.89 -0.06
CA LEU A 146 -4.13 16.36 0.06
C LEU A 146 -4.79 16.84 1.37
N PRO A 147 -4.33 17.98 1.95
CA PRO A 147 -4.94 18.60 3.12
C PRO A 147 -6.46 18.80 2.94
N LYS A 148 -7.22 18.57 4.03
CA LYS A 148 -8.68 18.73 4.01
C LYS A 148 -9.10 20.19 3.84
N ASP A 149 -8.43 21.09 4.56
CA ASP A 149 -8.64 22.52 4.46
C ASP A 149 -8.24 23.05 3.07
N ARG A 150 -9.09 23.90 2.48
CA ARG A 150 -8.88 24.41 1.12
C ARG A 150 -7.63 25.29 1.04
N LYS A 151 -7.41 26.15 2.03
CA LYS A 151 -6.27 27.08 2.02
C LYS A 151 -4.95 26.31 2.09
N ASP A 152 -4.88 25.32 2.96
CA ASP A 152 -3.69 24.47 3.08
C ASP A 152 -3.48 23.59 1.85
N ARG A 153 -4.57 23.08 1.25
CA ARG A 153 -4.51 22.35 -0.02
C ARG A 153 -3.93 23.20 -1.14
N ILE A 154 -4.42 24.41 -1.35
CA ILE A 154 -3.91 25.31 -2.41
C ILE A 154 -2.43 25.64 -2.19
N LYS A 155 -2.03 25.94 -0.94
CA LYS A 155 -0.63 26.16 -0.60
C LYS A 155 0.25 24.94 -0.95
N THR A 156 -0.26 23.75 -0.67
CA THR A 156 0.40 22.48 -0.97
C THR A 156 0.53 22.26 -2.48
N LEU A 157 -0.56 22.47 -3.25
CA LEU A 157 -0.56 22.35 -4.71
C LEU A 157 0.44 23.31 -5.38
N LYS A 158 0.49 24.58 -4.94
CA LYS A 158 1.50 25.54 -5.43
C LYS A 158 2.93 25.11 -5.12
N THR A 159 3.14 24.45 -3.97
CA THR A 159 4.44 23.87 -3.62
C THR A 159 4.81 22.73 -4.56
N TYR A 160 3.88 21.84 -4.87
CA TYR A 160 4.11 20.75 -5.83
C TYR A 160 4.41 21.27 -7.23
N GLU A 161 3.65 22.24 -7.72
CA GLU A 161 3.90 22.87 -9.01
C GLU A 161 5.30 23.50 -9.07
N PHE A 162 5.69 24.24 -8.02
CA PHE A 162 7.02 24.84 -7.94
C PHE A 162 8.13 23.78 -7.99
N GLU A 163 8.01 22.69 -7.22
CA GLU A 163 9.00 21.60 -7.22
C GLU A 163 9.04 20.85 -8.55
N SER A 164 7.89 20.63 -9.20
CA SER A 164 7.79 20.04 -10.54
C SER A 164 8.56 20.89 -11.56
N ARG A 165 8.34 22.20 -11.58
CA ARG A 165 9.02 23.13 -12.49
C ARG A 165 10.52 23.23 -12.21
N LYS A 166 10.89 23.31 -10.93
CA LYS A 166 12.27 23.52 -10.50
C LYS A 166 13.14 22.29 -10.71
N LYS A 167 12.62 21.10 -10.41
CA LYS A 167 13.39 19.84 -10.43
C LYS A 167 13.05 18.91 -11.58
N GLY A 168 11.94 19.14 -12.28
CA GLY A 168 11.42 18.23 -13.30
C GLY A 168 10.82 16.95 -12.72
N TYR A 169 10.39 16.97 -11.45
CA TYR A 169 9.90 15.78 -10.75
C TYR A 169 8.38 15.69 -10.88
N THR A 170 7.87 14.52 -11.28
CA THR A 170 6.43 14.28 -11.29
C THR A 170 5.88 14.27 -9.85
N GLN A 171 4.79 14.98 -9.61
CA GLN A 171 4.16 15.09 -8.29
C GLN A 171 2.86 14.28 -8.27
N ILE A 172 2.82 13.23 -7.48
CA ILE A 172 1.67 12.31 -7.38
C ILE A 172 1.02 12.49 -6.01
N PHE A 173 -0.30 12.65 -5.98
CA PHE A 173 -1.10 12.71 -4.77
C PHE A 173 -2.42 11.95 -4.97
N MET A 174 -3.17 11.76 -3.89
CA MET A 174 -4.48 11.12 -3.85
C MET A 174 -5.51 12.01 -3.16
N ASP A 175 -6.79 11.77 -3.44
CA ASP A 175 -7.88 12.35 -2.67
C ASP A 175 -9.07 11.37 -2.62
N THR A 176 -10.09 11.70 -1.82
CA THR A 176 -11.31 10.93 -1.72
C THR A 176 -12.26 11.24 -2.89
N PRO A 177 -13.07 10.27 -3.35
CA PRO A 177 -13.88 10.43 -4.56
C PRO A 177 -14.76 11.69 -4.60
N TYR A 178 -15.36 12.07 -3.47
CA TYR A 178 -16.24 13.23 -3.37
C TYR A 178 -15.51 14.58 -3.41
N ARG A 179 -14.17 14.59 -3.33
CA ARG A 179 -13.34 15.80 -3.41
C ARG A 179 -12.72 16.03 -4.78
N ASN A 180 -12.71 15.02 -5.65
CA ASN A 180 -11.96 15.05 -6.92
C ASN A 180 -12.29 16.28 -7.77
N MET A 181 -13.58 16.61 -7.95
CA MET A 181 -13.97 17.78 -8.75
C MET A 181 -13.52 19.10 -8.12
N ASN A 182 -13.62 19.24 -6.80
CA ASN A 182 -13.15 20.44 -6.09
C ASN A 182 -11.62 20.58 -6.17
N VAL A 183 -10.89 19.47 -6.11
CA VAL A 183 -9.43 19.47 -6.28
C VAL A 183 -9.06 19.87 -7.71
N LEU A 184 -9.76 19.34 -8.71
CA LEU A 184 -9.56 19.71 -10.11
C LEU A 184 -9.83 21.21 -10.32
N GLU A 185 -10.93 21.74 -9.77
CA GLU A 185 -11.22 23.18 -9.80
C GLU A 185 -10.13 24.01 -9.13
N ASP A 186 -9.60 23.58 -7.97
CA ASP A 186 -8.50 24.27 -7.32
C ASP A 186 -7.23 24.24 -8.19
N LEU A 187 -6.90 23.11 -8.82
CA LEU A 187 -5.76 23.01 -9.73
C LEU A 187 -5.90 23.98 -10.92
N LEU A 188 -7.07 24.02 -11.56
CA LEU A 188 -7.34 24.86 -12.73
C LEU A 188 -7.33 26.36 -12.39
N ASN A 189 -7.80 26.74 -11.21
CA ASN A 189 -7.91 28.14 -10.81
C ASN A 189 -6.62 28.70 -10.17
N GLU A 190 -5.80 27.85 -9.56
CA GLU A 190 -4.69 28.30 -8.70
C GLU A 190 -3.29 28.00 -9.26
N LEU A 191 -3.17 27.07 -10.21
CA LEU A 191 -1.92 26.74 -10.88
C LEU A 191 -1.80 27.49 -12.22
N ALA A 192 -0.61 27.53 -12.79
CA ALA A 192 -0.39 28.21 -14.06
C ALA A 192 -0.96 27.40 -15.24
N ASP A 193 -1.49 28.10 -16.26
CA ASP A 193 -2.20 27.53 -17.41
C ASP A 193 -1.47 26.44 -18.20
N HIS A 194 -0.14 26.39 -18.11
CA HIS A 194 0.70 25.43 -18.82
C HIS A 194 1.14 24.25 -17.94
N THR A 195 0.67 24.20 -16.69
CA THR A 195 0.89 23.04 -15.82
C THR A 195 0.05 21.87 -16.31
N GLN A 196 0.74 20.77 -16.62
CA GLN A 196 0.09 19.55 -17.10
C GLN A 196 -0.42 18.73 -15.91
N ILE A 197 -1.62 18.18 -16.06
CA ILE A 197 -2.29 17.33 -15.06
C ILE A 197 -2.74 16.06 -15.79
N CYS A 198 -2.63 14.92 -15.11
CA CYS A 198 -3.14 13.63 -15.56
C CYS A 198 -4.10 13.08 -14.49
#